data_AF-A0A7H0I6B1-F1
#
_entry.id   AF-A0A7H0I6B1-F1
#
_cell.length_a   1.000
_cell.length_b   1.000
_cell.length_c   1.000
_cell.angle_alpha   90.00
_cell.angle_beta   90.00
_cell.angle_gamma   90.00
#
_symmetry.space_group_name_H-M   'P 1'
#
loop_
_entity.id
_entity.type
_entity.pdbx_description
1 polymer ?
#
loop_
_entity_poly.entity_id
_entity_poly.type
_entity_poly.pdbx_seq_one_letter_code
_entity_poly.pdbx_strand_id
1 'polypeptide(L)'
;MSTAALEHYPGCYGCGSGNDRGLGLRMTWQDGDAAGEHTVPAHAAGAPDIAHGGYLAALVDEALALIGMAAADNPTMTVHVEIDYLHPTPVERPLHLRGGVERTSGRRLTVVVEGGAVDGPVSFRGRGILVAVATDRWMEPLHRVYRPERIGSDVVLGLHLEDVPNGKWTIRATPHGLTGDRGWDADLTVVYRGPAAPWHDLSRRRRTLDEVAAHPDVRLDGDTTALRRLVDCLDFPKETR
;
A
#
# COMPACT_ATOMS: atom_id res chain seq x y z
N MET A 1 -3.88 18.47 29.30
CA MET A 1 -3.79 17.48 28.20
C MET A 1 -2.82 18.01 27.16
N SER A 2 -2.28 17.18 26.27
CA SER A 2 -1.10 17.55 25.48
C SER A 2 -1.43 18.47 24.31
N THR A 3 -0.74 19.61 24.22
CA THR A 3 -0.69 20.47 23.03
C THR A 3 0.61 20.28 22.25
N ALA A 4 1.34 19.18 22.49
CA ALA A 4 2.57 18.88 21.77
C ALA A 4 2.30 18.58 20.30
N ALA A 5 3.27 18.90 19.43
CA ALA A 5 3.23 18.47 18.05
C ALA A 5 3.32 16.94 17.96
N LEU A 6 2.54 16.36 17.05
CA LEU A 6 2.59 14.95 16.70
C LEU A 6 3.89 14.64 15.95
N GLU A 7 4.54 13.53 16.30
CA GLU A 7 5.77 13.06 15.65
C GLU A 7 5.88 11.54 15.81
N HIS A 8 6.09 10.79 14.71
CA HIS A 8 6.29 9.33 14.80
C HIS A 8 7.70 8.97 15.29
N TYR A 9 8.74 9.60 14.72
CA TYR A 9 10.13 9.51 15.17
C TYR A 9 11.01 10.63 14.56
N PRO A 10 12.15 11.00 15.19
CA PRO A 10 13.00 12.12 14.75
C PRO A 10 13.53 12.07 13.32
N GLY A 11 13.66 10.88 12.73
CA GLY A 11 14.14 10.69 11.36
C GLY A 11 13.04 10.54 10.31
N CYS A 12 11.77 10.80 10.64
CA CYS A 12 10.67 10.70 9.68
C CYS A 12 10.85 11.68 8.52
N TYR A 13 10.39 11.33 7.31
CA TYR A 13 10.41 12.26 6.18
C TYR A 13 9.39 13.39 6.35
N GLY A 14 8.21 13.14 6.93
CA GLY A 14 7.19 14.18 7.10
C GLY A 14 7.36 15.00 8.39
N CYS A 15 7.13 14.42 9.56
CA CYS A 15 7.15 15.13 10.85
C CYS A 15 8.51 15.24 11.56
N GLY A 16 9.54 14.52 11.09
CA GLY A 16 10.73 14.19 11.89
C GLY A 16 11.55 15.40 12.33
N SER A 17 11.62 15.66 13.64
CA SER A 17 12.26 16.86 14.21
C SER A 17 13.78 16.88 14.11
N GLY A 18 14.41 15.75 13.76
CA GLY A 18 15.85 15.60 13.50
C GLY A 18 16.18 15.36 12.03
N ASN A 19 15.26 15.66 11.10
CA ASN A 19 15.45 15.51 9.67
C ASN A 19 15.37 16.86 8.94
N ASP A 20 16.51 17.56 8.84
CA ASP A 20 16.66 18.85 8.14
C ASP A 20 16.33 18.82 6.63
N ARG A 21 16.00 17.64 6.07
CA ARG A 21 15.60 17.42 4.67
C ARG A 21 14.20 16.81 4.54
N GLY A 22 13.45 16.72 5.63
CA GLY A 22 12.05 16.33 5.64
C GLY A 22 11.11 17.47 5.23
N LEU A 23 9.80 17.21 5.29
CA LEU A 23 8.77 18.23 5.17
C LEU A 23 8.75 19.14 6.40
N GLY A 24 8.95 18.58 7.60
CA GLY A 24 8.87 19.28 8.88
C GLY A 24 7.44 19.58 9.34
N LEU A 25 6.43 18.86 8.82
CA LEU A 25 5.01 19.08 9.16
C LEU A 25 4.79 18.91 10.67
N ARG A 26 4.18 19.91 11.30
CA ARG A 26 3.71 19.82 12.69
C ARG A 26 2.20 19.99 12.74
N MET A 27 1.53 19.01 13.32
CA MET A 27 0.10 19.08 13.67
C MET A 27 -0.08 18.83 15.17
N THR A 28 -1.16 19.33 15.74
CA THR A 28 -1.61 19.03 17.11
C THR A 28 -2.98 18.34 17.06
N TRP A 29 -3.28 17.52 18.06
CA TRP A 29 -4.52 16.73 18.16
C TRP A 29 -5.30 17.12 19.42
N GLN A 30 -6.58 17.50 19.27
CA GLN A 30 -7.47 17.84 20.38
C GLN A 30 -8.89 17.35 20.06
N ASP A 31 -9.51 16.65 21.02
CA ASP A 31 -10.93 16.24 21.05
C ASP A 31 -11.51 15.52 19.80
N GLY A 32 -10.66 15.02 18.89
CA GLY A 32 -11.04 14.30 17.67
C GLY A 32 -10.64 14.99 16.36
N ASP A 33 -10.17 16.24 16.45
CA ASP A 33 -9.66 17.04 15.33
C ASP A 33 -8.13 17.22 15.42
N ALA A 34 -7.50 17.32 14.25
CA ALA A 34 -6.13 17.79 14.09
C ALA A 34 -6.08 19.14 13.38
N ALA A 35 -5.15 19.99 13.80
CA ALA A 35 -4.80 21.22 13.10
C ALA A 35 -3.28 21.43 13.07
N GLY A 36 -2.79 22.05 11.99
CA GLY A 36 -1.38 22.42 11.85
C GLY A 36 -1.17 23.51 10.80
N GLU A 37 0.01 24.12 10.84
CA GLU A 37 0.48 25.09 9.84
C GLU A 37 1.68 24.49 9.09
N HIS A 38 1.78 24.78 7.80
CA HIS A 38 2.94 24.38 6.99
C HIS A 38 3.28 25.44 5.94
N THR A 39 4.55 25.60 5.59
CA THR A 39 4.98 26.46 4.47
C THR A 39 5.74 25.63 3.44
N VAL A 40 5.21 25.54 2.23
CA VAL A 40 5.87 24.81 1.13
C VAL A 40 7.10 25.62 0.66
N PRO A 41 8.32 25.06 0.64
CA PRO A 41 9.51 25.80 0.23
C PRO A 41 9.56 26.03 -1.29
N ALA A 42 10.23 27.10 -1.74
CA ALA A 42 10.37 27.44 -3.17
C ALA A 42 10.83 26.27 -4.06
N HIS A 43 11.77 25.45 -3.57
CA HIS A 43 12.33 24.32 -4.33
C HIS A 43 11.32 23.18 -4.56
N ALA A 44 10.15 23.22 -3.92
CA ALA A 44 9.05 22.27 -4.12
C ALA A 44 7.98 22.78 -5.11
N ALA A 45 8.27 23.86 -5.84
CA ALA A 45 7.40 24.35 -6.92
C ALA A 45 7.31 23.35 -8.09
N GLY A 46 6.09 23.15 -8.63
CA GLY A 46 5.83 22.36 -9.85
C GLY A 46 5.51 23.23 -11.07
N ALA A 47 5.10 24.46 -10.83
CA ALA A 47 4.99 25.56 -11.80
C ALA A 47 5.37 26.86 -11.06
N PRO A 48 5.63 27.99 -11.75
CA PRO A 48 5.94 29.26 -11.09
C PRO A 48 4.94 29.58 -9.97
N ASP A 49 5.49 29.86 -8.78
CA ASP A 49 4.79 30.16 -7.52
C ASP A 49 3.80 29.09 -6.98
N ILE A 50 3.71 27.91 -7.62
CA ILE A 50 2.73 26.86 -7.32
C ILE A 50 3.41 25.57 -6.88
N ALA A 51 3.04 25.05 -5.71
CA ALA A 51 3.55 23.81 -5.14
C ALA A 51 3.32 22.59 -6.07
N HIS A 52 4.33 21.74 -6.19
CA HIS A 52 4.25 20.51 -6.96
C HIS A 52 3.27 19.53 -6.31
N GLY A 53 2.36 18.94 -7.10
CA GLY A 53 1.35 18.00 -6.60
C GLY A 53 1.96 16.83 -5.83
N GLY A 54 3.13 16.32 -6.23
CA GLY A 54 3.85 15.27 -5.49
C GLY A 54 4.37 15.70 -4.10
N TYR A 55 4.66 16.98 -3.88
CA TYR A 55 4.99 17.49 -2.53
C TYR A 55 3.74 17.57 -1.66
N LEU A 56 2.64 18.09 -2.22
CA LEU A 56 1.35 18.13 -1.54
C LEU A 56 0.83 16.73 -1.22
N ALA A 57 1.10 15.74 -2.08
CA ALA A 57 0.75 14.34 -1.82
C ALA A 57 1.50 13.77 -0.61
N ALA A 58 2.80 14.04 -0.47
CA ALA A 58 3.58 13.63 0.70
C ALA A 58 3.13 14.38 1.98
N LEU A 59 2.78 15.66 1.86
CA LEU A 59 2.24 16.47 2.95
C LEU A 59 0.88 15.95 3.44
N VAL A 60 0.02 15.52 2.51
CA VAL A 60 -1.28 14.91 2.80
C VAL A 60 -1.12 13.52 3.44
N ASP A 61 -0.26 12.65 2.89
CA ASP A 61 0.01 11.32 3.47
C ASP A 61 0.53 11.43 4.91
N GLU A 62 1.47 12.34 5.17
CA GLU A 62 1.96 12.61 6.53
C GLU A 62 0.84 13.12 7.45
N ALA A 63 0.03 14.09 7.01
CA ALA A 63 -1.07 14.61 7.83
C ALA A 63 -2.07 13.51 8.20
N LEU A 64 -2.43 12.66 7.23
CA LEU A 64 -3.28 11.49 7.44
C LEU A 64 -2.64 10.47 8.39
N ALA A 65 -1.32 10.27 8.33
CA ALA A 65 -0.57 9.37 9.21
C ALA A 65 -0.37 9.92 10.64
N LEU A 66 -0.29 11.24 10.82
CA LEU A 66 -0.26 11.88 12.15
C LEU A 66 -1.64 11.79 12.81
N ILE A 67 -2.72 12.12 12.09
CA ILE A 67 -4.10 11.95 12.57
C ILE A 67 -4.38 10.48 12.90
N GLY A 68 -4.02 9.57 11.99
CA GLY A 68 -4.22 8.13 12.16
C GLY A 68 -3.54 7.59 13.42
N MET A 69 -2.28 7.97 13.66
CA MET A 69 -1.55 7.61 14.87
C MET A 69 -2.23 8.15 16.13
N ALA A 70 -2.57 9.45 16.16
CA ALA A 70 -3.15 10.11 17.33
C ALA A 70 -4.53 9.54 17.72
N ALA A 71 -5.32 9.12 16.74
CA ALA A 71 -6.63 8.50 16.96
C ALA A 71 -6.56 6.99 17.28
N ALA A 72 -5.48 6.30 16.92
CA ALA A 72 -5.29 4.87 17.16
C ALA A 72 -4.47 4.54 18.42
N ASP A 73 -3.82 5.54 19.03
CA ASP A 73 -2.81 5.39 20.11
C ASP A 73 -1.71 4.36 19.77
N ASN A 74 -1.45 4.19 18.47
CA ASN A 74 -0.56 3.19 17.87
C ASN A 74 -0.04 3.72 16.52
N PRO A 75 1.14 3.32 16.03
CA PRO A 75 1.57 3.62 14.68
C PRO A 75 0.56 3.13 13.63
N THR A 76 0.31 3.94 12.61
CA THR A 76 -0.57 3.60 11.49
C THR A 76 0.19 3.60 10.17
N MET A 77 -0.05 2.59 9.33
CA MET A 77 0.48 2.51 7.98
C MET A 77 -0.59 2.91 6.95
N THR A 78 -0.23 3.74 5.98
CA THR A 78 -1.07 4.07 4.82
C THR A 78 -1.31 2.83 3.96
N VAL A 79 -2.56 2.62 3.56
CA VAL A 79 -3.00 1.56 2.63
C VAL A 79 -3.53 2.15 1.32
N HIS A 80 -4.14 3.34 1.38
CA HIS A 80 -4.63 4.08 0.22
C HIS A 80 -4.73 5.57 0.56
N VAL A 81 -4.47 6.43 -0.44
CA VAL A 81 -4.73 7.88 -0.38
C VAL A 81 -5.35 8.30 -1.71
N GLU A 82 -6.40 9.10 -1.65
CA GLU A 82 -6.99 9.84 -2.76
C GLU A 82 -6.92 11.35 -2.45
N ILE A 83 -6.67 12.19 -3.46
CA ILE A 83 -6.42 13.63 -3.28
C ILE A 83 -7.10 14.43 -4.40
N ASP A 84 -7.99 15.34 -4.00
CA ASP A 84 -8.57 16.37 -4.86
C ASP A 84 -7.73 17.63 -4.81
N TYR A 85 -7.20 18.07 -5.96
CA TYR A 85 -6.53 19.36 -6.12
C TYR A 85 -7.53 20.39 -6.64
N LEU A 86 -8.12 21.16 -5.72
CA LEU A 86 -9.24 22.07 -6.00
C LEU A 86 -8.76 23.40 -6.58
N HIS A 87 -7.67 23.95 -6.02
CA HIS A 87 -7.06 25.22 -6.45
C HIS A 87 -5.53 25.14 -6.37
N PRO A 88 -4.79 26.01 -7.09
CA PRO A 88 -3.35 26.13 -6.91
C PRO A 88 -2.99 26.36 -5.43
N THR A 89 -1.95 25.68 -4.96
CA THR A 89 -1.38 25.90 -3.61
C THR A 89 -0.10 26.73 -3.78
N PRO A 90 0.03 27.89 -3.14
CA PRO A 90 1.24 28.71 -3.29
C PRO A 90 2.45 28.08 -2.58
N VAL A 91 3.65 28.32 -3.12
CA VAL A 91 4.89 28.16 -2.33
C VAL A 91 5.17 29.42 -1.50
N GLU A 92 6.04 29.29 -0.50
CA GLU A 92 6.55 30.35 0.37
C GLU A 92 5.51 31.17 1.15
N ARG A 93 4.25 30.73 1.15
CA ARG A 93 3.17 31.30 1.98
C ARG A 93 2.64 30.24 2.96
N PRO A 94 2.26 30.62 4.19
CA PRO A 94 1.70 29.67 5.15
C PRO A 94 0.39 29.05 4.64
N LEU A 95 0.25 27.76 4.89
CA LEU A 95 -0.94 26.94 4.65
C LEU A 95 -1.48 26.49 6.00
N HIS A 96 -2.80 26.48 6.15
CA HIS A 96 -3.46 25.75 7.23
C HIS A 96 -3.83 24.36 6.75
N LEU A 97 -3.68 23.36 7.62
CA LEU A 97 -4.15 22.00 7.45
C LEU A 97 -5.07 21.62 8.62
N ARG A 98 -6.21 21.01 8.33
CA ARG A 98 -7.15 20.50 9.34
C ARG A 98 -7.72 19.15 8.92
N GLY A 99 -7.95 18.25 9.86
CA GLY A 99 -8.42 16.90 9.55
C GLY A 99 -8.85 16.10 10.76
N GLY A 100 -9.37 14.89 10.52
CA GLY A 100 -9.93 14.02 11.57
C GLY A 100 -10.28 12.64 11.04
N VAL A 101 -10.82 11.79 11.92
CA VAL A 101 -11.24 10.42 11.57
C VAL A 101 -12.73 10.38 11.27
N GLU A 102 -13.10 10.07 10.02
CA GLU A 102 -14.51 9.83 9.68
C GLU A 102 -15.04 8.51 10.26
N ARG A 103 -14.20 7.47 10.26
CA ARG A 103 -14.63 6.11 10.61
C ARG A 103 -13.47 5.22 11.06
N THR A 104 -13.66 4.53 12.18
CA THR A 104 -12.83 3.40 12.61
C THR A 104 -13.58 2.08 12.42
N SER A 105 -12.89 1.03 12.01
CA SER A 105 -13.45 -0.31 11.76
C SER A 105 -12.40 -1.38 12.07
N GLY A 106 -12.38 -1.84 13.33
CA GLY A 106 -11.30 -2.67 13.84
C GLY A 106 -9.98 -1.91 13.78
N ARG A 107 -8.94 -2.48 13.15
CA ARG A 107 -7.65 -1.81 12.95
C ARG A 107 -7.61 -0.84 11.76
N ARG A 108 -8.70 -0.67 11.00
CA ARG A 108 -8.74 0.20 9.80
C ARG A 108 -9.36 1.56 10.15
N LEU A 109 -8.67 2.64 9.81
CA LEU A 109 -9.15 4.01 9.97
C LEU A 109 -9.39 4.62 8.58
N THR A 110 -10.49 5.35 8.43
CA THR A 110 -10.77 6.26 7.32
C THR A 110 -10.59 7.68 7.84
N VAL A 111 -9.62 8.39 7.27
CA VAL A 111 -9.10 9.66 7.76
C VAL A 111 -9.22 10.71 6.65
N VAL A 112 -9.49 11.95 7.00
CA VAL A 112 -9.57 13.06 6.04
C VAL A 112 -8.74 14.26 6.51
N VAL A 113 -8.21 15.01 5.56
CA VAL A 113 -7.53 16.28 5.76
C VAL A 113 -7.91 17.24 4.64
N GLU A 114 -8.03 18.53 4.92
CA GLU A 114 -8.08 19.58 3.92
C GLU A 114 -7.11 20.72 4.26
N GLY A 115 -6.64 21.43 3.24
CA GLY A 115 -5.71 22.53 3.44
C GLY A 115 -5.65 23.52 2.27
N GLY A 116 -5.07 24.68 2.56
CA GLY A 116 -4.97 25.82 1.64
C GLY A 116 -4.24 26.98 2.30
N ALA A 117 -4.01 28.07 1.56
CA ALA A 117 -3.38 29.27 2.11
C ALA A 117 -4.31 29.95 3.15
N VAL A 118 -3.73 30.56 4.19
CA VAL A 118 -4.50 31.16 5.31
C VAL A 118 -5.48 32.26 4.85
N ASP A 119 -5.11 32.97 3.79
CA ASP A 119 -5.87 34.04 3.14
C ASP A 119 -6.67 33.57 1.92
N GLY A 120 -6.72 32.26 1.66
CA GLY A 120 -7.24 31.67 0.43
C GLY A 120 -8.31 30.60 0.62
N PRO A 121 -8.83 30.04 -0.48
CA PRO A 121 -9.73 28.90 -0.45
C PRO A 121 -8.96 27.60 -0.14
N VAL A 122 -9.69 26.52 0.18
CA VAL A 122 -9.13 25.17 0.32
C VAL A 122 -8.52 24.72 -1.01
N SER A 123 -7.20 24.63 -1.08
CA SER A 123 -6.46 24.24 -2.28
C SER A 123 -6.49 22.74 -2.53
N PHE A 124 -6.53 21.90 -1.48
CA PHE A 124 -6.55 20.44 -1.60
C PHE A 124 -7.41 19.76 -0.52
N ARG A 125 -7.93 18.58 -0.86
CA ARG A 125 -8.49 17.61 0.10
C ARG A 125 -7.82 16.26 -0.07
N GLY A 126 -7.46 15.64 1.04
CA GLY A 126 -6.88 14.30 1.11
C GLY A 126 -7.78 13.37 1.91
N ARG A 127 -7.94 12.15 1.43
CA ARG A 127 -8.72 11.10 2.09
C ARG A 127 -7.89 9.81 2.11
N GLY A 128 -7.70 9.27 3.30
CA GLY A 128 -6.78 8.18 3.59
C GLY A 128 -7.48 6.96 4.17
N ILE A 129 -6.99 5.79 3.79
CA ILE A 129 -7.24 4.54 4.49
C ILE A 129 -5.94 4.12 5.15
N LEU A 130 -5.95 4.04 6.47
CA LEU A 130 -4.81 3.64 7.28
C LEU A 130 -5.13 2.39 8.09
N VAL A 131 -4.08 1.65 8.48
CA VAL A 131 -4.19 0.46 9.34
C VAL A 131 -3.24 0.59 10.53
N ALA A 132 -3.80 0.49 11.73
CA ALA A 132 -3.05 0.43 12.98
C ALA A 132 -2.22 -0.86 13.05
N VAL A 133 -0.94 -0.71 13.38
CA VAL A 133 0.04 -1.78 13.56
C VAL A 133 0.64 -1.69 14.96
N ALA A 134 1.02 -2.82 15.53
CA ALA A 134 1.68 -2.84 16.83
C ALA A 134 3.10 -2.23 16.74
N THR A 135 3.49 -1.48 17.77
CA THR A 135 4.72 -0.67 17.79
C THR A 135 5.99 -1.51 17.66
N ASP A 136 6.00 -2.75 18.17
CA ASP A 136 7.08 -3.71 18.01
C ASP A 136 7.33 -4.07 16.54
N ARG A 137 6.25 -4.32 15.79
CA ARG A 137 6.28 -4.60 14.34
C ARG A 137 6.60 -3.37 13.50
N TRP A 138 6.23 -2.17 13.97
CA TRP A 138 6.59 -0.91 13.31
C TRP A 138 8.09 -0.58 13.46
N MET A 139 8.67 -0.87 14.64
CA MET A 139 10.10 -0.72 14.92
C MET A 139 10.97 -1.85 14.36
N GLU A 140 10.39 -2.95 13.85
CA GLU A 140 11.19 -4.06 13.34
C GLU A 140 11.91 -3.68 12.03
N PRO A 141 13.25 -3.86 11.93
CA PRO A 141 14.02 -3.42 10.76
C PRO A 141 13.49 -3.94 9.43
N LEU A 142 13.51 -3.09 8.40
CA LEU A 142 12.90 -3.38 7.08
C LEU A 142 13.33 -4.73 6.50
N HIS A 143 14.61 -5.14 6.62
CA HIS A 143 15.11 -6.43 6.14
C HIS A 143 14.52 -7.68 6.83
N ARG A 144 13.69 -7.49 7.87
CA ARG A 144 12.96 -8.56 8.58
C ARG A 144 11.48 -8.63 8.20
N VAL A 145 10.85 -7.47 8.03
CA VAL A 145 9.42 -7.33 7.72
C VAL A 145 9.17 -7.30 6.20
N TYR A 146 9.99 -6.55 5.45
CA TYR A 146 9.99 -6.54 3.99
C TYR A 146 10.65 -7.82 3.49
N ARG A 147 9.76 -8.74 3.11
CA ARG A 147 10.06 -10.01 2.46
C ARG A 147 9.58 -9.87 1.01
N PRO A 148 10.36 -9.28 0.08
CA PRO A 148 9.96 -9.18 -1.33
C PRO A 148 9.69 -10.55 -1.98
N GLU A 149 10.27 -11.62 -1.40
CA GLU A 149 9.99 -13.02 -1.71
C GLU A 149 8.66 -13.56 -1.16
N ARG A 150 7.91 -12.78 -0.36
CA ARG A 150 6.59 -13.13 0.15
C ARG A 150 5.51 -12.17 -0.36
N ILE A 151 4.43 -12.77 -0.85
CA ILE A 151 3.22 -12.05 -1.22
C ILE A 151 2.49 -11.63 0.07
N GLY A 152 2.65 -10.35 0.45
CA GLY A 152 2.09 -9.75 1.66
C GLY A 152 0.59 -9.41 1.59
N SER A 153 0.00 -9.54 0.39
CA SER A 153 -1.35 -9.09 0.04
C SER A 153 -1.96 -10.05 -0.97
N ASP A 154 -3.27 -10.30 -0.88
CA ASP A 154 -4.04 -11.22 -1.72
C ASP A 154 -3.85 -10.96 -3.24
N VAL A 155 -2.94 -11.70 -3.89
CA VAL A 155 -2.69 -11.63 -5.34
C VAL A 155 -3.65 -12.56 -6.06
N VAL A 156 -4.54 -12.01 -6.89
CA VAL A 156 -5.49 -12.78 -7.69
C VAL A 156 -4.92 -13.04 -9.09
N LEU A 157 -4.68 -14.31 -9.41
CA LEU A 157 -4.17 -14.79 -10.69
C LEU A 157 -5.33 -15.29 -11.56
N GLY A 158 -5.74 -14.46 -12.51
CA GLY A 158 -6.73 -14.82 -13.52
C GLY A 158 -6.15 -15.73 -14.60
N LEU A 159 -6.63 -16.97 -14.71
CA LEU A 159 -6.27 -17.90 -15.78
C LEU A 159 -7.45 -18.12 -16.72
N HIS A 160 -7.20 -18.07 -18.04
CA HIS A 160 -8.20 -18.31 -19.08
C HIS A 160 -7.71 -19.42 -20.02
N LEU A 161 -8.52 -20.46 -20.13
CA LEU A 161 -8.17 -21.74 -20.74
C LEU A 161 -9.21 -22.07 -21.81
N GLU A 162 -8.73 -22.44 -22.99
CA GLU A 162 -9.52 -22.54 -24.23
C GLU A 162 -9.81 -24.02 -24.56
N ASP A 163 -10.94 -24.27 -25.24
CA ASP A 163 -11.45 -25.59 -25.63
C ASP A 163 -11.79 -26.60 -24.51
N VAL A 164 -12.24 -26.10 -23.34
CA VAL A 164 -12.69 -26.96 -22.21
C VAL A 164 -14.01 -26.49 -21.59
N PRO A 165 -14.91 -27.40 -21.12
CA PRO A 165 -16.15 -27.01 -20.46
C PRO A 165 -15.93 -26.24 -19.14
N ASN A 166 -16.03 -24.91 -19.25
CA ASN A 166 -15.67 -23.91 -18.25
C ASN A 166 -14.14 -23.81 -18.06
N GLY A 167 -13.55 -22.65 -18.40
CA GLY A 167 -12.09 -22.43 -18.41
C GLY A 167 -11.66 -21.06 -17.87
N LYS A 168 -12.06 -20.72 -16.64
CA LYS A 168 -11.70 -19.47 -15.94
C LYS A 168 -11.35 -19.73 -14.48
N TRP A 169 -10.16 -19.32 -14.04
CA TRP A 169 -9.67 -19.50 -12.66
C TRP A 169 -9.11 -18.22 -12.05
N THR A 170 -8.93 -18.28 -10.73
CA THR A 170 -8.79 -17.19 -9.77
C THR A 170 -7.92 -17.64 -8.59
N ILE A 171 -6.67 -18.10 -8.80
CA ILE A 171 -5.72 -18.51 -7.71
C ILE A 171 -5.57 -17.16 -6.95
N ARG A 172 -6.14 -17.04 -5.74
CA ARG A 172 -5.73 -16.02 -4.76
C ARG A 172 -4.49 -16.54 -4.04
N ALA A 173 -3.46 -15.71 -3.87
CA ALA A 173 -2.29 -16.04 -3.09
C ALA A 173 -2.15 -15.05 -1.94
N THR A 174 -2.11 -15.53 -0.70
CA THR A 174 -2.02 -14.70 0.52
C THR A 174 -0.73 -15.02 1.31
N PRO A 175 -0.41 -14.31 2.41
CA PRO A 175 0.67 -14.68 3.33
C PRO A 175 0.48 -16.03 4.04
N HIS A 176 -0.61 -16.75 3.72
CA HIS A 176 -0.85 -18.12 4.14
C HIS A 176 -0.87 -19.08 2.95
N GLY A 177 -0.40 -18.74 1.74
CA GLY A 177 -0.17 -19.67 0.61
C GLY A 177 -1.06 -19.40 -0.62
N LEU A 178 -1.70 -20.44 -1.21
CA LEU A 178 -2.57 -20.35 -2.39
C LEU A 178 -4.05 -20.75 -2.09
N THR A 179 -4.99 -19.81 -2.04
CA THR A 179 -6.45 -20.03 -1.93
C THR A 179 -7.11 -20.02 -3.31
N GLY A 180 -7.56 -21.18 -3.77
CA GLY A 180 -8.26 -21.32 -5.04
C GLY A 180 -9.79 -21.34 -4.93
N ASP A 181 -10.47 -20.91 -5.99
CA ASP A 181 -11.93 -21.03 -6.14
C ASP A 181 -12.37 -21.53 -7.53
N ARG A 182 -12.42 -22.86 -7.68
CA ARG A 182 -13.10 -23.56 -8.80
C ARG A 182 -14.62 -23.29 -8.92
N GLY A 183 -15.41 -22.96 -7.90
CA GLY A 183 -15.17 -22.97 -6.46
C GLY A 183 -14.74 -24.35 -5.94
N TRP A 184 -13.56 -24.40 -5.30
CA TRP A 184 -12.89 -25.55 -4.66
C TRP A 184 -12.53 -26.83 -5.48
N ASP A 185 -11.36 -27.37 -5.14
CA ASP A 185 -10.81 -28.73 -5.36
C ASP A 185 -10.42 -29.12 -6.81
N ALA A 186 -9.24 -29.69 -7.10
CA ALA A 186 -8.34 -30.47 -6.22
C ALA A 186 -6.86 -30.52 -6.69
N ASP A 187 -5.96 -30.82 -5.75
CA ASP A 187 -4.73 -31.63 -5.91
C ASP A 187 -3.69 -31.32 -7.02
N LEU A 188 -2.81 -30.31 -6.79
CA LEU A 188 -1.43 -30.31 -7.32
C LEU A 188 -0.45 -29.40 -6.55
N THR A 189 0.86 -29.60 -6.77
CA THR A 189 1.97 -28.72 -6.36
C THR A 189 2.95 -28.50 -7.52
N VAL A 190 3.43 -27.26 -7.70
CA VAL A 190 4.52 -26.88 -8.64
C VAL A 190 5.67 -26.24 -7.86
N VAL A 191 6.93 -26.51 -8.23
CA VAL A 191 8.10 -25.94 -7.52
C VAL A 191 9.10 -25.29 -8.50
N TYR A 192 9.33 -23.99 -8.31
CA TYR A 192 10.39 -23.20 -8.94
C TYR A 192 11.54 -22.95 -7.93
N ARG A 193 12.80 -23.02 -8.38
CA ARG A 193 14.00 -22.76 -7.56
C ARG A 193 15.07 -21.96 -8.31
N GLY A 194 14.80 -20.68 -8.55
CA GLY A 194 15.77 -19.74 -9.12
C GLY A 194 15.54 -18.29 -8.68
N PRO A 195 16.24 -17.31 -9.29
CA PRO A 195 16.15 -15.90 -8.90
C PRO A 195 14.82 -15.24 -9.30
N ALA A 196 14.47 -14.14 -8.61
CA ALA A 196 13.20 -13.44 -8.85
C ALA A 196 13.05 -12.78 -10.24
N ALA A 197 14.15 -12.44 -10.91
CA ALA A 197 14.11 -11.77 -12.22
C ALA A 197 13.66 -12.72 -13.37
N PRO A 198 14.23 -13.93 -13.55
CA PRO A 198 13.67 -14.95 -14.44
C PRO A 198 12.21 -15.31 -14.13
N TRP A 199 11.86 -15.42 -12.84
CA TRP A 199 10.47 -15.65 -12.41
C TRP A 199 9.52 -14.53 -12.88
N HIS A 200 9.96 -13.27 -12.89
CA HIS A 200 9.17 -12.17 -13.45
C HIS A 200 9.03 -12.21 -14.98
N ASP A 201 9.97 -12.77 -15.75
CA ASP A 201 9.78 -12.94 -17.20
C ASP A 201 8.88 -14.15 -17.53
N LEU A 202 8.97 -15.22 -16.74
CA LEU A 202 8.05 -16.37 -16.78
C LEU A 202 6.59 -15.95 -16.54
N SER A 203 6.35 -15.12 -15.52
CA SER A 203 5.00 -14.76 -15.05
C SER A 203 4.35 -13.57 -15.78
N ARG A 204 5.11 -12.77 -16.54
CA ARG A 204 4.59 -11.58 -17.26
C ARG A 204 4.25 -11.83 -18.73
N ARG A 205 4.36 -13.07 -19.22
CA ARG A 205 4.07 -13.45 -20.62
C ARG A 205 3.11 -14.65 -20.65
N ARG A 206 2.27 -14.75 -21.68
CA ARG A 206 1.47 -15.97 -21.92
C ARG A 206 2.44 -17.09 -22.30
N ARG A 207 2.41 -18.21 -21.58
CA ARG A 207 3.29 -19.39 -21.73
C ARG A 207 2.46 -20.67 -21.68
N THR A 208 2.94 -21.75 -22.30
CA THR A 208 2.34 -23.09 -22.15
C THR A 208 2.85 -23.79 -20.90
N LEU A 209 2.14 -24.83 -20.43
CA LEU A 209 2.60 -25.67 -19.33
C LEU A 209 3.95 -26.35 -19.64
N ASP A 210 4.16 -26.76 -20.89
CA ASP A 210 5.41 -27.41 -21.32
C ASP A 210 6.58 -26.39 -21.41
N GLU A 211 6.33 -25.11 -21.72
CA GLU A 211 7.35 -24.05 -21.62
C GLU A 211 7.77 -23.78 -20.17
N VAL A 212 6.83 -23.85 -19.22
CA VAL A 212 7.13 -23.70 -17.78
C VAL A 212 7.88 -24.95 -17.27
N ALA A 213 7.45 -26.15 -17.67
CA ALA A 213 8.10 -27.41 -17.31
C ALA A 213 9.51 -27.57 -17.90
N ALA A 214 9.78 -26.95 -19.05
CA ALA A 214 11.10 -26.93 -19.69
C ALA A 214 12.07 -25.89 -19.09
N HIS A 215 11.62 -25.03 -18.18
CA HIS A 215 12.50 -24.05 -17.54
C HIS A 215 13.45 -24.76 -16.55
N PRO A 216 14.79 -24.56 -16.61
CA PRO A 216 15.76 -25.40 -15.88
C PRO A 216 15.63 -25.36 -14.35
N ASP A 217 15.07 -24.28 -13.81
CA ASP A 217 14.80 -24.08 -12.38
C ASP A 217 13.46 -24.69 -11.90
N VAL A 218 12.63 -25.23 -12.80
CA VAL A 218 11.32 -25.84 -12.47
C VAL A 218 11.46 -27.36 -12.40
N ARG A 219 10.76 -27.98 -11.43
CA ARG A 219 10.54 -29.44 -11.42
C ARG A 219 9.09 -29.78 -11.12
N LEU A 220 8.60 -30.80 -11.81
CA LEU A 220 7.29 -31.42 -11.64
C LEU A 220 7.52 -32.89 -11.29
N ASP A 221 7.05 -33.33 -10.13
CA ASP A 221 7.08 -34.73 -9.69
C ASP A 221 5.64 -35.26 -9.57
N GLY A 222 5.35 -36.41 -10.16
CA GLY A 222 4.03 -37.06 -10.14
C GLY A 222 3.34 -37.15 -11.51
N ASP A 223 2.14 -37.75 -11.53
CA ASP A 223 1.36 -37.92 -12.77
C ASP A 223 0.67 -36.61 -13.20
N THR A 224 1.23 -35.97 -14.22
CA THR A 224 0.70 -34.73 -14.80
C THR A 224 -0.60 -34.91 -15.61
N THR A 225 -1.11 -36.13 -15.77
CA THR A 225 -2.38 -36.42 -16.47
C THR A 225 -3.59 -35.80 -15.76
N ALA A 226 -3.57 -35.77 -14.43
CA ALA A 226 -4.56 -35.05 -13.63
C ALA A 226 -4.39 -33.53 -13.77
N LEU A 227 -3.15 -33.02 -13.73
CA LEU A 227 -2.88 -31.59 -13.89
C LEU A 227 -3.43 -31.05 -15.20
N ARG A 228 -3.10 -31.74 -16.30
CA ARG A 228 -3.58 -31.37 -17.64
C ARG A 228 -5.10 -31.26 -17.60
N ARG A 229 -5.81 -32.34 -17.24
CA ARG A 229 -7.29 -32.36 -17.13
C ARG A 229 -7.92 -31.38 -16.13
N LEU A 230 -7.16 -30.83 -15.18
CA LEU A 230 -7.67 -29.94 -14.13
C LEU A 230 -7.38 -28.47 -14.41
N VAL A 231 -6.20 -28.16 -14.97
CA VAL A 231 -5.92 -26.91 -15.68
C VAL A 231 -6.85 -26.78 -16.89
N ASP A 232 -7.14 -27.88 -17.58
CA ASP A 232 -8.16 -27.93 -18.62
C ASP A 232 -9.53 -27.60 -17.99
N CYS A 233 -10.05 -28.46 -17.10
CA CYS A 233 -11.33 -28.24 -16.42
C CYS A 233 -11.20 -27.25 -15.26
N LEU A 234 -11.11 -25.98 -15.62
CA LEU A 234 -11.09 -24.78 -14.77
C LEU A 234 -9.72 -24.28 -14.26
N ASP A 235 -9.13 -24.83 -13.18
CA ASP A 235 -8.36 -23.97 -12.13
C ASP A 235 -6.76 -24.53 -9.90
N PHE A 236 -6.79 -23.86 -8.67
CA PHE A 236 -5.87 -23.92 -7.49
C PHE A 236 -6.54 -24.64 -6.30
N PRO A 237 -5.79 -25.16 -5.29
CA PRO A 237 -5.79 -24.57 -3.92
C PRO A 237 -4.45 -24.86 -3.13
N LYS A 238 -4.26 -24.93 -1.79
CA LYS A 238 -5.10 -24.74 -0.57
C LYS A 238 -4.33 -24.24 0.70
N GLU A 239 -3.50 -23.20 0.57
CA GLU A 239 -2.87 -22.38 1.65
C GLU A 239 -1.95 -23.01 2.75
N THR A 240 -0.61 -22.97 2.52
CA THR A 240 0.47 -22.57 3.48
C THR A 240 1.73 -22.17 2.67
N ARG A 241 2.60 -21.19 3.01
CA ARG A 241 2.69 -20.16 4.08
C ARG A 241 3.74 -19.08 3.71
#